data_AF-A0A514C353-F1
#
_entry.id   AF-A0A514C353-F1
#
_cell.length_a   1.000
_cell.length_b   1.000
_cell.length_c   1.000
_cell.angle_alpha   90.00
_cell.angle_beta   90.00
_cell.angle_gamma   90.00
#
_symmetry.space_group_name_H-M   'P 1'
#
loop_
_entity.id
_entity.type
_entity.pdbx_description
1 polymer ?
#
loop_
_entity_poly.entity_id
_entity_poly.type
_entity_poly.pdbx_seq_one_letter_code
_entity_poly.pdbx_strand_id
1 'polypeptide(L)'
;MKFLFSAVVGAVALLVAQPAAAQFVMTRTTPGAAYYHKAGASLEDHDTQLAQCVADAQRTAQPASGGNALVLINPALGIAGVGYDLRRNRAGRRVNIENCMVANRWTIMSLSEAEAAPLLPLLRERDSLRMALARMVGAERPIGTMTRWFTNDAMNGASDRFSGAEFVEGVSLSLEGGMTASRGLISWPPIPDLPRPSLDALPLDPLRPRDIRVTDDSALVFIRMTGDIRFSADILVFERLGPDASTPAWIDQRSNLFAPSLNDRTVERGRPRVGVYAYRLPPGRWRLTGMARTDMAWSFCQGTMAFDARAGEALYLGSFDLSGRMMPDMTMRDDIVPAGRIPGGLRPVEYTAEARFPCTGVYIYSVDPTAS
;
A
#
# COMPACT_ATOMS: atom_id res chain seq x y z
N MET A 1 -58.01 -13.53 -41.30
CA MET A 1 -56.88 -12.73 -41.81
C MET A 1 -56.84 -11.39 -41.10
N LYS A 2 -55.89 -11.18 -40.19
CA LYS A 2 -55.07 -9.95 -40.03
C LYS A 2 -54.15 -10.14 -38.81
N PHE A 3 -52.92 -9.69 -38.99
CA PHE A 3 -51.70 -10.17 -38.34
C PHE A 3 -51.44 -9.52 -36.97
N LEU A 4 -50.72 -10.29 -36.15
CA LEU A 4 -49.92 -9.88 -34.99
C LEU A 4 -48.93 -8.76 -35.34
N PHE A 5 -48.67 -7.85 -34.40
CA PHE A 5 -47.34 -7.24 -34.22
C PHE A 5 -47.08 -7.00 -32.73
N SER A 6 -46.29 -7.89 -32.13
CA SER A 6 -45.59 -7.65 -30.87
C SER A 6 -44.38 -6.77 -31.12
N ALA A 7 -44.28 -5.64 -30.41
CA ALA A 7 -43.07 -4.84 -30.36
C ALA A 7 -42.18 -5.36 -29.21
N VAL A 8 -41.13 -6.10 -29.56
CA VAL A 8 -40.04 -6.44 -28.65
C VAL A 8 -39.05 -5.27 -28.68
N VAL A 9 -39.02 -4.48 -27.61
CA VAL A 9 -37.96 -3.48 -27.39
C VAL A 9 -36.72 -4.22 -26.91
N GLY A 10 -35.78 -4.43 -27.82
CA GLY A 10 -34.45 -4.96 -27.50
C GLY A 10 -33.58 -3.87 -26.87
N ALA A 11 -33.32 -3.98 -25.57
CA ALA A 11 -32.28 -3.22 -24.92
C ALA A 11 -30.91 -3.80 -25.32
N VAL A 12 -30.22 -3.14 -26.25
CA VAL A 12 -28.82 -3.43 -26.56
C VAL A 12 -27.97 -2.89 -25.41
N ALA A 13 -27.53 -3.76 -24.52
CA ALA A 13 -26.50 -3.45 -23.54
C ALA A 13 -25.20 -3.18 -24.30
N LEU A 14 -24.84 -1.90 -24.46
CA LEU A 14 -23.50 -1.50 -24.88
C LEU A 14 -22.53 -1.89 -23.76
N LEU A 15 -21.96 -3.09 -23.88
CA LEU A 15 -20.70 -3.43 -23.22
C LEU A 15 -19.65 -2.46 -23.76
N VAL A 16 -19.41 -1.38 -23.04
CA VAL A 16 -18.24 -0.53 -23.25
C VAL A 16 -17.04 -1.44 -22.99
N ALA A 17 -16.37 -1.87 -24.06
CA ALA A 17 -15.11 -2.57 -23.94
C ALA A 17 -14.15 -1.68 -23.16
N GLN A 18 -13.89 -2.05 -21.90
CA GLN A 18 -12.85 -1.39 -21.14
C GLN A 18 -11.54 -1.59 -21.91
N PRO A 19 -10.82 -0.51 -22.28
CA PRO A 19 -9.52 -0.68 -22.89
C PRO A 19 -8.69 -1.56 -21.94
N ALA A 20 -7.99 -2.55 -22.50
CA ALA A 20 -7.05 -3.36 -21.74
C ALA A 20 -6.13 -2.40 -21.00
N ALA A 21 -6.35 -2.28 -19.69
CA ALA A 21 -5.70 -1.25 -18.89
C ALA A 21 -4.21 -1.43 -19.05
N ALA A 22 -3.53 -0.42 -19.60
CA ALA A 22 -2.08 -0.36 -19.55
C ALA A 22 -1.67 -0.63 -18.11
N GLN A 23 -0.76 -1.59 -17.92
CA GLN A 23 -0.32 -2.05 -16.60
C GLN A 23 0.02 -0.85 -15.73
N PHE A 24 -0.77 -0.62 -14.67
CA PHE A 24 -0.57 0.53 -13.82
C PHE A 24 0.75 0.39 -13.07
N VAL A 25 1.54 1.46 -13.02
CA VAL A 25 2.81 1.49 -12.32
C VAL A 25 2.68 2.36 -11.09
N MET A 26 2.68 1.74 -9.91
CA MET A 26 2.39 2.43 -8.65
C MET A 26 3.45 3.46 -8.26
N THR A 27 4.65 3.34 -8.83
CA THR A 27 5.81 4.22 -8.59
C THR A 27 5.89 5.38 -9.58
N ARG A 28 4.87 5.57 -10.42
CA ARG A 28 4.76 6.67 -11.39
C ARG A 28 3.47 7.45 -11.16
N THR A 29 3.52 8.74 -11.50
CA THR A 29 2.30 9.54 -11.56
C THR A 29 1.63 9.41 -12.92
N THR A 30 0.40 9.89 -12.99
CA THR A 30 -0.35 9.99 -14.23
C THR A 30 0.32 10.99 -15.20
N PRO A 31 0.56 10.61 -16.47
CA PRO A 31 1.17 11.51 -17.45
C PRO A 31 0.18 12.59 -17.93
N GLY A 32 0.70 13.70 -18.44
CA GLY A 32 -0.12 14.78 -19.01
C GLY A 32 -0.81 15.67 -17.97
N ALA A 33 -1.86 16.38 -18.39
CA ALA A 33 -2.64 17.26 -17.51
C ALA A 33 -3.76 16.45 -16.83
N ALA A 34 -3.80 16.44 -15.50
CA ALA A 34 -4.75 15.65 -14.73
C ALA A 34 -5.33 16.40 -13.53
N TYR A 35 -6.44 15.89 -12.99
CA TYR A 35 -7.04 16.38 -11.73
C TYR A 35 -7.65 15.23 -10.94
N TYR A 36 -7.85 15.46 -9.63
CA TYR A 36 -8.53 14.52 -8.75
C TYR A 36 -10.04 14.79 -8.73
N HIS A 37 -10.82 13.72 -8.86
CA HIS A 37 -12.27 13.77 -8.94
C HIS A 37 -12.89 12.79 -7.95
N LYS A 38 -14.02 13.18 -7.37
CA LYS A 38 -14.90 12.31 -6.58
C LYS A 38 -16.32 12.84 -6.70
N ALA A 39 -17.20 12.06 -7.32
CA ALA A 39 -18.57 12.49 -7.60
C ALA A 39 -19.27 12.96 -6.30
N GLY A 40 -19.88 14.15 -6.36
CA GLY A 40 -20.57 14.77 -5.22
C GLY A 40 -19.67 15.41 -4.16
N ALA A 41 -18.33 15.32 -4.27
CA ALA A 41 -17.43 15.99 -3.34
C ALA A 41 -17.33 17.50 -3.63
N SER A 42 -17.24 18.31 -2.58
CA SER A 42 -16.97 19.74 -2.72
C SER A 42 -15.47 20.00 -3.01
N LEU A 43 -15.15 21.22 -3.43
CA LEU A 43 -13.75 21.66 -3.52
C LEU A 43 -13.08 21.69 -2.13
N GLU A 44 -13.84 21.92 -1.07
CA GLU A 44 -13.34 21.89 0.31
C GLU A 44 -12.96 20.47 0.76
N ASP A 45 -13.77 19.47 0.43
CA ASP A 45 -13.45 18.05 0.68
C ASP A 45 -12.16 17.65 -0.05
N HIS A 46 -12.04 18.09 -1.31
CA HIS A 46 -10.84 17.89 -2.12
C HIS A 46 -9.61 18.52 -1.48
N ASP A 47 -9.67 19.80 -1.13
CA ASP A 47 -8.53 20.53 -0.59
C ASP A 47 -8.11 19.99 0.78
N THR A 48 -9.08 19.59 1.61
CA THR A 48 -8.83 18.93 2.89
C THR A 48 -8.09 17.61 2.71
N GLN A 49 -8.59 16.74 1.82
CA GLN A 49 -7.93 15.47 1.53
C GLN A 49 -6.54 15.68 0.92
N LEU A 50 -6.41 16.61 -0.02
CA LEU A 50 -5.16 16.89 -0.72
C LEU A 50 -4.10 17.40 0.25
N ALA A 51 -4.46 18.32 1.17
CA ALA A 51 -3.58 18.80 2.22
C ALA A 51 -3.09 17.66 3.12
N GLN A 52 -3.97 16.73 3.49
CA GLN A 52 -3.61 15.55 4.27
C GLN A 52 -2.64 14.63 3.49
N CYS A 53 -2.89 14.39 2.21
CA CYS A 53 -2.03 13.56 1.37
C CYS A 53 -0.64 14.18 1.16
N VAL A 54 -0.56 15.50 1.09
CA VAL A 54 0.71 16.24 1.05
C VAL A 54 1.47 16.06 2.37
N ALA A 55 0.79 16.22 3.51
CA ALA A 55 1.40 16.04 4.82
C ALA A 55 1.95 14.61 5.02
N ASP A 56 1.27 13.60 4.48
CA ASP A 56 1.77 12.22 4.49
C ASP A 56 2.97 12.02 3.59
N ALA A 57 2.88 12.49 2.33
CA ALA A 57 3.98 12.39 1.39
C ALA A 57 5.23 13.11 1.91
N GLN A 58 5.07 14.18 2.71
CA GLN A 58 6.19 14.87 3.36
C GLN A 58 6.94 14.01 4.37
N ARG A 59 6.32 12.98 4.97
CA ARG A 59 6.94 12.02 5.90
C ARG A 59 7.68 10.89 5.21
N THR A 60 7.59 10.80 3.88
CA THR A 60 8.26 9.78 3.07
C THR A 60 9.62 10.26 2.59
N ALA A 61 10.53 9.32 2.37
CA ALA A 61 11.87 9.58 1.89
C ALA A 61 12.34 8.51 0.91
N GLN A 62 12.87 8.95 -0.23
CA GLN A 62 13.44 8.11 -1.28
C GLN A 62 14.93 7.92 -1.02
N PRO A 63 15.43 6.68 -0.82
CA PRO A 63 16.84 6.44 -0.54
C PRO A 63 17.70 6.78 -1.76
N ALA A 64 18.88 7.34 -1.50
CA ALA A 64 20.02 7.20 -2.39
C ALA A 64 20.38 5.71 -2.39
N SER A 65 20.64 5.15 -3.58
CA SER A 65 20.87 3.72 -3.84
C SER A 65 21.56 2.95 -2.69
N GLY A 66 21.06 1.76 -2.35
CA GLY A 66 21.70 0.85 -1.38
C GLY A 66 21.12 0.82 0.03
N GLY A 67 19.91 1.34 0.25
CA GLY A 67 19.23 1.29 1.55
C GLY A 67 18.81 -0.12 1.99
N ASN A 68 18.74 -0.36 3.30
CA ASN A 68 18.18 -1.59 3.88
C ASN A 68 16.64 -1.53 3.85
N ALA A 69 16.01 -2.44 3.11
CA ALA A 69 14.57 -2.49 2.90
C ALA A 69 13.72 -2.54 4.19
N LEU A 70 14.21 -3.15 5.27
CA LEU A 70 13.53 -3.17 6.56
C LEU A 70 13.50 -1.80 7.23
N VAL A 71 14.62 -1.06 7.16
CA VAL A 71 14.73 0.31 7.67
C VAL A 71 13.85 1.26 6.86
N LEU A 72 13.68 0.98 5.57
CA LEU A 72 12.78 1.74 4.70
C LEU A 72 11.31 1.54 5.05
N ILE A 73 10.90 0.45 5.69
CA ILE A 73 9.50 0.26 6.09
C ILE A 73 9.27 0.69 7.53
N ASN A 74 10.18 0.31 8.42
CA ASN A 74 10.13 0.69 9.82
C ASN A 74 11.34 1.56 10.18
N PRO A 75 11.23 2.89 10.04
CA PRO A 75 12.31 3.81 10.40
C PRO A 75 12.68 3.78 11.89
N ALA A 76 11.83 3.22 12.76
CA ALA A 76 12.20 3.01 14.16
C ALA A 76 13.41 2.06 14.26
N LEU A 77 13.59 1.11 13.33
CA LEU A 77 14.76 0.23 13.28
C LEU A 77 16.09 0.95 13.02
N GLY A 78 16.07 2.26 12.79
CA GLY A 78 17.17 3.19 12.95
C GLY A 78 18.52 2.73 12.41
N ILE A 79 18.91 3.16 11.21
CA ILE A 79 20.32 3.17 10.83
C ILE A 79 20.68 4.50 10.15
N ALA A 80 21.63 5.19 10.76
CA ALA A 80 22.33 6.32 10.18
C ALA A 80 23.07 5.89 8.90
N GLY A 81 22.96 6.65 7.82
CA GLY A 81 23.74 6.44 6.59
C GLY A 81 22.95 6.11 5.33
N VAL A 82 21.61 6.05 5.37
CA VAL A 82 20.82 6.11 4.13
C VAL A 82 20.90 7.55 3.61
N GLY A 83 21.78 7.78 2.64
CA GLY A 83 21.74 9.01 1.87
C GLY A 83 20.38 9.14 1.19
N TYR A 84 19.96 10.35 0.87
CA TYR A 84 18.68 10.59 0.19
C TYR A 84 18.91 11.39 -1.08
N ASP A 85 18.21 11.02 -2.15
CA ASP A 85 18.30 11.71 -3.44
C ASP A 85 17.17 12.75 -3.56
N LEU A 86 17.52 14.04 -3.57
CA LEU A 86 16.55 15.14 -3.67
C LEU A 86 15.65 15.07 -4.91
N ARG A 87 16.18 14.64 -6.06
CA ARG A 87 15.41 14.54 -7.30
C ARG A 87 14.41 13.38 -7.21
N ARG A 88 14.86 12.21 -6.75
CA ARG A 88 13.98 11.06 -6.49
C ARG A 88 12.92 11.41 -5.46
N ASN A 89 13.29 12.11 -4.39
CA ASN A 89 12.35 12.56 -3.36
C ASN A 89 11.24 13.45 -3.91
N ARG A 90 11.55 14.40 -4.81
CA ARG A 90 10.52 15.23 -5.45
C ARG A 90 9.55 14.39 -6.30
N ALA A 91 10.07 13.47 -7.10
CA ALA A 91 9.25 12.58 -7.92
C ALA A 91 8.39 11.65 -7.04
N GLY A 92 9.01 10.97 -6.07
CA GLY A 92 8.32 10.07 -5.13
C GLY A 92 7.25 10.77 -4.30
N ARG A 93 7.42 12.04 -3.93
CA ARG A 93 6.37 12.81 -3.24
C ARG A 93 5.12 13.00 -4.10
N ARG A 94 5.27 13.34 -5.38
CA ARG A 94 4.11 13.48 -6.29
C ARG A 94 3.38 12.14 -6.45
N VAL A 95 4.14 11.06 -6.62
CA VAL A 95 3.61 9.69 -6.65
C VAL A 95 2.83 9.38 -5.37
N ASN A 96 3.40 9.70 -4.21
CA ASN A 96 2.76 9.46 -2.91
C ASN A 96 1.48 10.28 -2.71
N ILE A 97 1.42 11.52 -3.20
CA ILE A 97 0.17 12.30 -3.15
C ILE A 97 -0.91 11.64 -4.02
N GLU A 98 -0.59 11.26 -5.26
CA GLU A 98 -1.54 10.54 -6.13
C GLU A 98 -2.01 9.21 -5.51
N ASN A 99 -1.07 8.43 -5.00
CA ASN A 99 -1.34 7.18 -4.30
C ASN A 99 -2.25 7.37 -3.09
N CYS A 100 -2.04 8.43 -2.31
CA CYS A 100 -2.90 8.77 -1.18
C CYS A 100 -4.30 9.21 -1.63
N MET A 101 -4.42 10.05 -2.65
CA MET A 101 -5.73 10.46 -3.19
C MET A 101 -6.52 9.23 -3.67
N VAL A 102 -5.86 8.33 -4.41
CA VAL A 102 -6.47 7.08 -4.90
C VAL A 102 -6.87 6.17 -3.74
N ALA A 103 -6.00 5.97 -2.75
CA ALA A 103 -6.34 5.21 -1.54
C ALA A 103 -7.58 5.75 -0.82
N ASN A 104 -7.77 7.08 -0.82
CA ASN A 104 -8.94 7.77 -0.27
C ASN A 104 -10.14 7.84 -1.26
N ARG A 105 -10.13 6.96 -2.27
CA ARG A 105 -11.20 6.76 -3.26
C ARG A 105 -11.47 7.97 -4.15
N TRP A 106 -10.45 8.80 -4.38
CA TRP A 106 -10.46 9.79 -5.46
C TRP A 106 -10.00 9.13 -6.77
N THR A 107 -10.65 9.48 -7.87
CA THR A 107 -10.25 9.06 -9.21
C THR A 107 -9.31 10.09 -9.81
N ILE A 108 -8.33 9.65 -10.61
CA ILE A 108 -7.50 10.55 -11.41
C ILE A 108 -8.09 10.63 -12.82
N MET A 109 -8.44 11.84 -13.22
CA MET A 109 -8.96 12.16 -14.54
C MET A 109 -7.86 12.81 -15.36
N SER A 110 -7.51 12.22 -16.50
CA SER A 110 -6.57 12.80 -17.47
C SER A 110 -7.35 13.58 -18.51
N LEU A 111 -6.84 14.76 -18.84
CA LEU A 111 -7.41 15.63 -19.85
C LEU A 111 -6.71 15.42 -21.18
N SER A 112 -7.48 15.41 -22.27
CA SER A 112 -6.93 15.57 -23.61
C SER A 112 -6.28 16.94 -23.76
N GLU A 113 -5.45 17.11 -24.80
CA GLU A 113 -4.82 18.40 -25.09
C GLU A 113 -5.85 19.53 -25.27
N ALA A 114 -6.97 19.25 -25.95
CA ALA A 114 -8.04 20.21 -26.15
C ALA A 114 -8.74 20.61 -24.85
N GLU A 115 -8.97 19.67 -23.93
CA GLU A 115 -9.56 19.93 -22.61
C GLU A 115 -8.58 20.67 -21.67
N ALA A 116 -7.28 20.36 -21.79
CA ALA A 116 -6.23 20.97 -20.98
C ALA A 116 -5.86 22.39 -21.44
N ALA A 117 -5.88 22.66 -22.74
CA ALA A 117 -5.49 23.93 -23.34
C ALA A 117 -6.09 25.18 -22.66
N PRO A 118 -7.39 25.25 -22.30
CA PRO A 118 -7.94 26.41 -21.59
C PRO A 118 -7.55 26.47 -20.10
N LEU A 119 -7.13 25.37 -19.49
CA LEU A 119 -6.82 25.28 -18.06
C LEU A 119 -5.34 25.52 -17.76
N LEU A 120 -4.44 25.12 -18.66
CA LEU A 120 -2.99 25.27 -18.47
C LEU A 120 -2.53 26.73 -18.28
N PRO A 121 -3.07 27.74 -18.99
CA PRO A 121 -2.76 29.15 -18.71
C PRO A 121 -3.12 29.57 -17.27
N LEU A 122 -4.19 28.99 -16.70
CA LEU A 122 -4.66 29.30 -15.35
C LEU A 122 -3.70 28.83 -14.24
N LEU A 123 -2.70 28.02 -14.55
CA LEU A 123 -1.62 27.67 -13.60
C LEU A 123 -0.89 28.91 -13.06
N ARG A 124 -0.94 30.03 -13.77
CA ARG A 124 -0.41 31.33 -13.32
C ARG A 124 -1.43 32.19 -12.58
N GLU A 125 -2.72 31.86 -12.69
CA GLU A 125 -3.87 32.58 -12.12
C GLU A 125 -4.64 31.65 -11.17
N ARG A 126 -4.09 31.48 -9.97
CA ARG A 126 -4.53 30.42 -9.06
C ARG A 126 -6.03 30.49 -8.70
N ASP A 127 -6.57 31.68 -8.47
CA ASP A 127 -7.99 31.82 -8.12
C ASP A 127 -8.88 31.41 -9.30
N SER A 128 -8.49 31.77 -10.53
CA SER A 128 -9.14 31.32 -11.76
C SER A 128 -9.09 29.80 -11.90
N LEU A 129 -7.93 29.18 -11.62
CA LEU A 129 -7.79 27.72 -11.63
C LEU A 129 -8.65 27.05 -10.55
N ARG A 130 -8.70 27.60 -9.34
CA ARG A 130 -9.55 27.09 -8.25
C ARG A 130 -11.04 27.15 -8.63
N MET A 131 -11.49 28.25 -9.22
CA MET A 131 -12.86 28.37 -9.72
C MET A 131 -13.15 27.35 -10.83
N ALA A 132 -12.18 27.05 -11.69
CA ALA A 132 -12.32 25.99 -12.70
C ALA A 132 -12.44 24.60 -12.05
N LEU A 133 -11.54 24.28 -11.11
CA LEU A 133 -11.55 23.01 -10.36
C LEU A 133 -12.84 22.82 -9.57
N ALA A 134 -13.41 23.88 -8.98
CA ALA A 134 -14.68 23.83 -8.25
C ALA A 134 -15.83 23.23 -9.08
N ARG A 135 -15.78 23.38 -10.41
CA ARG A 135 -16.77 22.82 -11.34
C ARG A 135 -16.47 21.40 -11.79
N MET A 136 -15.26 20.90 -11.54
CA MET A 136 -14.76 19.62 -12.07
C MET A 136 -14.66 18.54 -11.00
N VAL A 137 -14.14 18.90 -9.82
CA VAL A 137 -13.79 17.98 -8.72
C VAL A 137 -14.95 17.09 -8.27
N GLY A 138 -16.15 17.68 -8.16
CA GLY A 138 -17.37 17.02 -7.68
C GLY A 138 -18.41 16.69 -8.73
N ALA A 139 -18.11 16.94 -10.01
CA ALA A 139 -19.10 16.86 -11.08
C ALA A 139 -19.63 15.42 -11.24
N GLU A 140 -20.94 15.24 -11.37
CA GLU A 140 -21.51 13.90 -11.64
C GLU A 140 -20.99 13.29 -12.95
N ARG A 141 -20.65 14.15 -13.91
CA ARG A 141 -20.03 13.78 -15.18
C ARG A 141 -18.68 14.47 -15.28
N PRO A 142 -17.57 13.80 -14.89
CA PRO A 142 -16.26 14.41 -14.95
C PRO A 142 -15.80 14.61 -16.40
N ILE A 143 -15.02 15.67 -16.62
CA ILE A 143 -14.35 15.95 -17.89
C ILE A 143 -13.07 15.10 -17.98
N GLY A 144 -12.69 14.66 -19.19
CA GLY A 144 -11.53 13.81 -19.42
C GLY A 144 -11.79 12.32 -19.23
N THR A 145 -10.70 11.54 -19.23
CA THR A 145 -10.72 10.08 -19.11
C THR A 145 -10.24 9.63 -17.74
N MET A 146 -11.02 8.78 -17.07
CA MET A 146 -10.59 8.15 -15.82
C MET A 146 -9.39 7.25 -16.10
N THR A 147 -8.23 7.67 -15.61
CA THR A 147 -6.96 6.94 -15.82
C THR A 147 -6.60 6.07 -14.64
N ARG A 148 -7.05 6.45 -13.44
CA ARG A 148 -6.77 5.68 -12.22
C ARG A 148 -7.88 5.79 -11.21
N TRP A 149 -8.13 4.68 -10.53
CA TRP A 149 -9.01 4.56 -9.37
C TRP A 149 -8.47 3.44 -8.47
N PHE A 150 -8.99 3.31 -7.24
CA PHE A 150 -8.48 2.31 -6.30
C PHE A 150 -8.91 0.91 -6.71
N THR A 151 -7.96 0.05 -7.05
CA THR A 151 -8.23 -1.35 -7.40
C THR A 151 -7.51 -2.34 -6.48
N ASN A 152 -7.09 -1.89 -5.30
CA ASN A 152 -6.23 -2.66 -4.39
C ASN A 152 -4.88 -3.02 -5.05
N ASP A 153 -4.29 -2.06 -5.76
CA ASP A 153 -3.11 -2.21 -6.64
C ASP A 153 -1.88 -2.84 -5.96
N ALA A 154 -1.70 -2.61 -4.66
CA ALA A 154 -0.63 -3.25 -3.89
C ALA A 154 -0.81 -4.77 -3.76
N MET A 155 -2.05 -5.26 -3.86
CA MET A 155 -2.42 -6.67 -3.70
C MET A 155 -2.84 -7.35 -4.99
N ASN A 156 -3.29 -6.58 -6.00
CA ASN A 156 -3.63 -7.14 -7.30
C ASN A 156 -2.37 -7.44 -8.12
N GLY A 157 -2.34 -8.57 -8.83
CA GLY A 157 -1.19 -8.96 -9.65
C GLY A 157 -1.05 -8.13 -10.94
N ALA A 158 -1.95 -7.17 -11.16
CA ALA A 158 -2.04 -6.40 -12.40
C ALA A 158 -1.21 -5.11 -12.37
N SER A 159 -0.68 -4.71 -11.22
CA SER A 159 0.10 -3.48 -11.06
C SER A 159 1.58 -3.75 -10.89
N ASP A 160 2.43 -2.96 -11.56
CA ASP A 160 3.85 -2.92 -11.26
C ASP A 160 4.09 -2.09 -9.99
N ARG A 161 4.63 -2.76 -8.97
CA ARG A 161 4.86 -2.23 -7.63
C ARG A 161 6.29 -1.78 -7.41
N PHE A 162 7.23 -2.23 -8.24
CA PHE A 162 8.65 -2.19 -7.92
C PHE A 162 9.51 -1.78 -9.12
N SER A 163 9.10 -0.70 -9.79
CA SER A 163 9.98 0.04 -10.71
C SER A 163 10.46 1.34 -10.06
N GLY A 164 11.67 1.77 -10.40
CA GLY A 164 12.20 3.05 -9.93
C GLY A 164 11.28 4.20 -10.34
N ALA A 165 11.18 5.24 -9.50
CA ALA A 165 10.49 6.47 -9.88
C ALA A 165 11.16 7.07 -11.12
N GLU A 166 10.55 6.87 -12.29
CA GLU A 166 10.96 7.54 -13.52
C GLU A 166 10.53 9.02 -13.45
N PHE A 167 11.19 9.84 -14.27
CA PHE A 167 10.85 11.25 -14.38
C PHE A 167 9.40 11.37 -14.87
N VAL A 168 8.61 12.12 -14.11
CA VAL A 168 7.21 12.37 -14.40
C VAL A 168 7.08 13.54 -15.36
N GLU A 169 6.48 13.29 -16.52
CA GLU A 169 6.01 14.34 -17.44
C GLU A 169 4.50 14.52 -17.24
N GLY A 170 4.11 15.40 -16.31
CA GLY A 170 2.70 15.65 -16.03
C GLY A 170 2.46 16.84 -15.10
N VAL A 171 1.29 17.47 -15.26
CA VAL A 171 0.80 18.60 -14.45
C VAL A 171 -0.50 18.17 -13.78
N SER A 172 -0.50 18.09 -12.44
CA SER A 172 -1.73 17.93 -11.67
C SER A 172 -2.33 19.31 -11.39
N LEU A 173 -3.43 19.62 -12.06
CA LEU A 173 -4.18 20.85 -11.86
C LEU A 173 -4.65 20.98 -10.41
N SER A 174 -5.04 19.86 -9.78
CA SER A 174 -5.40 19.79 -8.36
C SER A 174 -4.26 20.22 -7.43
N LEU A 175 -3.02 19.77 -7.70
CA LEU A 175 -1.85 20.16 -6.90
C LEU A 175 -1.50 21.64 -7.07
N GLU A 176 -1.62 22.16 -8.29
CA GLU A 176 -1.27 23.55 -8.61
C GLU A 176 -2.37 24.54 -8.12
N GLY A 177 -3.65 24.13 -8.15
CA GLY A 177 -4.77 24.95 -7.68
C GLY A 177 -5.03 24.86 -6.17
N GLY A 178 -4.89 23.66 -5.60
CA GLY A 178 -5.19 23.37 -4.19
C GLY A 178 -4.18 23.98 -3.21
N MET A 179 -2.91 24.09 -3.59
CA MET A 179 -1.84 24.40 -2.62
C MET A 179 -1.12 25.73 -2.88
N THR A 180 -1.15 26.62 -1.88
CA THR A 180 -0.20 27.74 -1.71
C THR A 180 1.21 27.20 -1.43
N ALA A 181 1.28 25.95 -0.96
CA ALA A 181 2.42 25.33 -0.30
C ALA A 181 3.31 24.43 -1.18
N SER A 182 2.93 24.12 -2.43
CA SER A 182 3.77 23.28 -3.31
C SER A 182 4.99 24.06 -3.85
N ARG A 183 4.97 25.39 -3.75
CA ARG A 183 6.10 26.28 -4.09
C ARG A 183 7.03 26.57 -2.91
N GLY A 184 6.67 26.21 -1.68
CA GLY A 184 7.44 26.53 -0.49
C GLY A 184 7.51 25.36 0.48
N LEU A 185 8.73 24.90 0.75
CA LEU A 185 9.10 23.84 1.69
C LEU A 185 8.94 22.41 1.15
N ILE A 186 9.81 22.11 0.17
CA ILE A 186 10.53 20.83 0.20
C ILE A 186 11.50 20.92 1.39
N SER A 187 10.97 20.89 2.62
CA SER A 187 11.81 20.61 3.77
C SER A 187 12.06 19.11 3.77
N TRP A 188 13.31 18.73 4.03
CA TRP A 188 13.61 17.40 4.52
C TRP A 188 12.60 17.06 5.62
N PRO A 189 12.01 15.85 5.63
CA PRO A 189 11.28 15.46 6.82
C PRO A 189 12.25 15.61 7.99
N PRO A 190 11.85 16.21 9.12
CA PRO A 190 12.60 15.99 10.34
C PRO A 190 12.72 14.47 10.49
N ILE A 191 13.89 13.98 10.90
CA ILE A 191 14.03 12.57 11.27
C ILE A 191 12.91 12.32 12.27
N PRO A 192 11.93 11.46 11.97
CA PRO A 192 10.78 11.30 12.84
C PRO A 192 11.33 10.88 14.20
N ASP A 193 10.90 11.60 15.24
CA ASP A 193 11.25 11.27 16.62
C ASP A 193 10.47 10.02 17.01
N LEU A 194 10.93 8.90 16.47
CA LEU A 194 10.38 7.58 16.76
C LEU A 194 11.09 7.09 18.01
N PRO A 195 10.35 6.51 18.96
CA PRO A 195 10.96 5.79 20.07
C PRO A 195 12.00 4.84 19.49
N ARG A 196 13.25 4.95 19.97
CA ARG A 196 14.28 3.98 19.60
C ARG A 196 13.77 2.62 20.07
N PRO A 197 13.71 1.60 19.19
CA PRO A 197 13.27 0.28 19.57
C PRO A 197 14.16 -0.21 20.71
N SER A 198 13.52 -0.73 21.76
CA SER A 198 14.25 -1.57 22.72
C SER A 198 14.79 -2.79 21.98
N LEU A 199 15.78 -3.48 22.56
CA LEU A 199 16.26 -4.76 22.01
C LEU A 199 15.13 -5.78 21.84
N ASP A 200 14.07 -5.66 22.66
CA ASP A 200 12.87 -6.49 22.59
C ASP A 200 11.95 -6.14 21.40
N ALA A 201 12.13 -4.97 20.78
CA ALA A 201 11.44 -4.54 19.56
C ALA A 201 12.18 -4.91 18.26
N LEU A 202 13.28 -5.68 18.36
CA LEU A 202 13.87 -6.32 17.17
C LEU A 202 12.82 -7.23 16.50
N PRO A 203 12.87 -7.39 15.16
CA PRO A 203 12.00 -8.33 14.49
C PRO A 203 12.12 -9.72 15.10
N LEU A 204 10.98 -10.38 15.33
CA LEU A 204 10.96 -11.78 15.75
C LEU A 204 11.64 -12.65 14.69
N ASP A 205 12.49 -13.56 15.15
CA ASP A 205 13.12 -14.56 14.29
C ASP A 205 12.16 -15.74 14.02
N PRO A 206 12.27 -16.37 12.84
CA PRO A 206 11.51 -17.57 12.55
C PRO A 206 11.96 -18.73 13.47
N LEU A 207 10.99 -19.51 13.95
CA LEU A 207 11.21 -20.67 14.79
C LEU A 207 11.88 -21.79 14.00
N ARG A 208 12.78 -22.51 14.67
CA ARG A 208 13.32 -23.77 14.15
C ARG A 208 12.25 -24.86 14.27
N PRO A 209 12.27 -25.90 13.41
CA PRO A 209 11.26 -26.96 13.44
C PRO A 209 11.04 -27.62 14.81
N ARG A 210 12.09 -27.74 15.63
CA ARG A 210 12.03 -28.32 16.98
C ARG A 210 11.30 -27.44 18.01
N ASP A 211 11.21 -26.14 17.75
CA ASP A 211 10.66 -25.12 18.64
C ASP A 211 9.20 -24.77 18.28
N ILE A 212 8.67 -25.39 17.22
CA ILE A 212 7.28 -25.30 16.79
C ILE A 212 6.41 -26.09 17.77
N ARG A 213 5.79 -25.36 18.69
CA ARG A 213 4.76 -25.84 19.62
C ARG A 213 3.93 -24.66 20.10
N VAL A 214 2.65 -24.89 20.33
CA VAL A 214 1.73 -23.93 20.95
C VAL A 214 2.10 -23.77 22.43
N THR A 215 1.99 -22.55 22.93
CA THR A 215 2.27 -22.18 24.32
C THR A 215 1.16 -21.24 24.83
N ASP A 216 0.89 -21.27 26.14
CA ASP A 216 -0.28 -20.58 26.72
C ASP A 216 -0.11 -19.05 26.85
N ASP A 217 1.05 -18.51 26.48
CA ASP A 217 1.44 -17.11 26.66
C ASP A 217 1.60 -16.33 25.35
N SER A 218 1.40 -17.00 24.22
CA SER A 218 1.68 -16.51 22.87
C SER A 218 0.86 -17.23 21.80
N ALA A 219 0.81 -16.66 20.60
CA ALA A 219 0.24 -17.29 19.43
C ALA A 219 1.35 -17.89 18.56
N LEU A 220 1.14 -19.08 18.02
CA LEU A 220 1.98 -19.68 17.00
C LEU A 220 1.41 -19.32 15.63
N VAL A 221 2.16 -18.62 14.79
CA VAL A 221 1.69 -18.25 13.44
C VAL A 221 2.54 -18.89 12.36
N PHE A 222 1.90 -19.26 11.26
CA PHE A 222 2.55 -19.77 10.05
C PHE A 222 2.28 -18.82 8.89
N ILE A 223 3.29 -18.56 8.08
CA ILE A 223 3.18 -17.77 6.86
C ILE A 223 3.98 -18.44 5.75
N ARG A 224 3.39 -18.53 4.57
CA ARG A 224 4.06 -19.02 3.38
C ARG A 224 4.25 -17.86 2.42
N MET A 225 5.44 -17.78 1.84
CA MET A 225 5.80 -16.76 0.87
C MET A 225 6.36 -17.44 -0.37
N THR A 226 5.94 -16.97 -1.52
CA THR A 226 6.57 -17.29 -2.80
C THR A 226 6.98 -16.01 -3.51
N GLY A 227 8.02 -16.10 -4.32
CA GLY A 227 8.45 -14.96 -5.10
C GLY A 227 9.42 -15.35 -6.20
N ASP A 228 9.74 -14.35 -7.01
CA ASP A 228 10.64 -14.50 -8.14
C ASP A 228 12.08 -14.64 -7.65
N ILE A 229 12.77 -15.65 -8.18
CA ILE A 229 14.19 -15.96 -7.97
C ILE A 229 15.09 -14.73 -8.18
N ARG A 230 14.71 -13.83 -9.09
CA ARG A 230 15.49 -12.64 -9.48
C ARG A 230 15.58 -11.59 -8.38
N PHE A 231 14.64 -11.58 -7.44
CA PHE A 231 14.59 -10.61 -6.35
C PHE A 231 14.79 -11.34 -5.02
N SER A 232 15.97 -11.18 -4.45
CA SER A 232 16.32 -11.89 -3.20
C SER A 232 15.84 -11.19 -1.94
N ALA A 233 15.35 -9.95 -2.00
CA ALA A 233 15.09 -9.10 -0.83
C ALA A 233 13.61 -8.71 -0.68
N ASP A 234 12.72 -9.66 -0.98
CA ASP A 234 11.28 -9.52 -0.84
C ASP A 234 10.86 -9.77 0.62
N ILE A 235 10.22 -8.78 1.22
CA ILE A 235 9.90 -8.74 2.65
C ILE A 235 8.45 -8.29 2.84
N LEU A 236 7.72 -8.95 3.72
CA LEU A 236 6.49 -8.41 4.33
C LEU A 236 6.80 -7.96 5.74
N VAL A 237 6.14 -6.91 6.22
CA VAL A 237 6.35 -6.39 7.57
C VAL A 237 5.03 -6.32 8.30
N PHE A 238 4.98 -6.96 9.46
CA PHE A 238 3.82 -6.95 10.35
C PHE A 238 4.17 -6.28 11.66
N GLU A 239 3.27 -5.41 12.12
CA GLU A 239 3.45 -4.67 13.37
C GLU A 239 2.31 -4.97 14.33
N ARG A 240 2.63 -5.13 15.61
CA ARG A 240 1.67 -5.30 16.69
C ARG A 240 1.25 -3.95 17.23
N LEU A 241 -0.06 -3.73 17.33
CA LEU A 241 -0.62 -2.52 17.92
C LEU A 241 -0.62 -2.58 19.44
N GLY A 242 -0.81 -3.76 20.01
CA GLY A 242 -0.91 -4.01 21.45
C GLY A 242 -1.87 -5.16 21.73
N PRO A 243 -2.02 -5.60 23.00
CA PRO A 243 -3.07 -6.56 23.36
C PRO A 243 -4.47 -5.94 23.25
N ASP A 244 -4.61 -4.62 23.39
CA ASP A 244 -5.86 -3.87 23.31
C ASP A 244 -5.60 -2.39 22.97
N ALA A 245 -6.67 -1.61 22.76
CA ALA A 245 -6.57 -0.20 22.39
C ALA A 245 -6.04 0.72 23.52
N SER A 246 -6.14 0.29 24.78
CA SER A 246 -5.66 1.04 25.95
C SER A 246 -4.20 0.77 26.29
N THR A 247 -3.65 -0.33 25.77
CA THR A 247 -2.27 -0.77 26.00
C THR A 247 -1.55 -0.88 24.66
N PRO A 248 -0.96 0.21 24.13
CA PRO A 248 -0.12 0.12 22.96
C PRO A 248 1.08 -0.81 23.16
N ALA A 249 1.59 -1.41 22.08
CA ALA A 249 2.70 -2.37 22.14
C ALA A 249 3.98 -1.77 22.75
N TRP A 250 4.23 -0.46 22.58
CA TRP A 250 5.38 0.20 23.21
C TRP A 250 5.25 0.35 24.74
N ILE A 251 4.05 0.15 25.31
CA ILE A 251 3.82 0.12 26.76
C ILE A 251 4.06 -1.29 27.32
N ASP A 252 3.66 -2.35 26.60
CA ASP A 252 3.77 -3.72 27.11
C ASP A 252 5.17 -4.35 27.01
N GLN A 253 6.08 -3.68 26.31
CA GLN A 253 7.49 -4.05 26.12
C GLN A 253 7.72 -5.45 25.51
N ARG A 254 6.72 -6.04 24.86
CA ARG A 254 6.87 -7.29 24.09
C ARG A 254 7.17 -6.95 22.62
N SER A 255 7.80 -7.88 21.92
CA SER A 255 8.11 -7.68 20.50
C SER A 255 6.87 -7.32 19.69
N ASN A 256 7.00 -6.26 18.90
CA ASN A 256 5.90 -5.69 18.14
C ASN A 256 6.12 -5.80 16.62
N LEU A 257 7.10 -6.58 16.18
CA LEU A 257 7.50 -6.64 14.78
C LEU A 257 7.89 -8.06 14.39
N PHE A 258 7.42 -8.52 13.23
CA PHE A 258 8.02 -9.64 12.52
C PHE A 258 8.00 -9.37 11.03
N ALA A 259 9.02 -9.88 10.32
CA ALA A 259 9.23 -9.55 8.91
C ALA A 259 9.75 -10.75 8.12
N PRO A 260 8.87 -11.63 7.62
CA PRO A 260 9.29 -12.78 6.85
C PRO A 260 9.88 -12.32 5.50
N SER A 261 10.98 -12.96 5.08
CA SER A 261 11.80 -12.51 3.96
C SER A 261 12.25 -13.65 3.07
N LEU A 262 12.07 -13.54 1.75
CA LEU A 262 12.59 -14.52 0.77
C LEU A 262 14.14 -14.52 0.63
N ASN A 263 14.84 -13.71 1.44
CA ASN A 263 16.29 -13.76 1.62
C ASN A 263 16.75 -14.66 2.77
N ASP A 264 15.81 -15.19 3.57
CA ASP A 264 16.18 -15.99 4.74
C ASP A 264 16.96 -17.24 4.31
N ARG A 265 17.92 -17.65 5.15
CA ARG A 265 18.77 -18.82 4.89
C ARG A 265 17.98 -20.13 4.82
N THR A 266 16.79 -20.19 5.42
CA THR A 266 15.91 -21.36 5.40
C THR A 266 15.03 -21.46 4.15
N VAL A 267 15.05 -20.45 3.27
CA VAL A 267 14.28 -20.45 2.01
C VAL A 267 14.85 -21.47 1.03
N GLU A 268 13.96 -22.31 0.49
CA GLU A 268 14.35 -23.24 -0.57
C GLU A 268 14.74 -22.47 -1.84
N ARG A 269 15.94 -22.75 -2.34
CA ARG A 269 16.53 -22.06 -3.51
C ARG A 269 15.97 -22.54 -4.86
N GLY A 270 14.75 -23.07 -4.86
CA GLY A 270 14.04 -23.58 -6.03
C GLY A 270 13.40 -22.49 -6.89
N ARG A 271 12.69 -22.92 -7.94
CA ARG A 271 11.86 -22.05 -8.79
C ARG A 271 10.39 -22.49 -8.67
N PRO A 272 9.49 -21.67 -8.11
CA PRO A 272 9.72 -20.38 -7.42
C PRO A 272 10.50 -20.55 -6.10
N ARG A 273 11.01 -19.44 -5.53
CA ARG A 273 11.49 -19.47 -4.13
C ARG A 273 10.29 -19.67 -3.22
N VAL A 274 10.43 -20.54 -2.23
CA VAL A 274 9.39 -20.82 -1.24
C VAL A 274 9.99 -20.67 0.15
N GLY A 275 9.43 -19.75 0.92
CA GLY A 275 9.71 -19.59 2.34
C GLY A 275 8.48 -19.99 3.15
N VAL A 276 8.65 -20.89 4.10
CA VAL A 276 7.61 -21.26 5.07
C VAL A 276 8.17 -20.95 6.45
N TYR A 277 7.49 -20.05 7.16
CA TYR A 277 7.96 -19.55 8.45
C TYR A 277 6.94 -19.85 9.53
N ALA A 278 7.44 -20.17 10.71
CA ALA A 278 6.67 -20.19 11.93
C ALA A 278 7.21 -19.11 12.88
N TYR A 279 6.35 -18.31 13.50
CA TYR A 279 6.74 -17.32 14.49
C TYR A 279 5.96 -17.52 15.79
N ARG A 280 6.56 -17.14 16.91
CA ARG A 280 5.88 -17.01 18.19
C ARG A 280 5.56 -15.54 18.43
N LEU A 281 4.28 -15.16 18.30
CA LEU A 281 3.84 -13.79 18.45
C LEU A 281 3.30 -13.54 19.86
N PRO A 282 3.66 -12.41 20.49
CA PRO A 282 2.87 -11.88 21.60
C PRO A 282 1.38 -11.71 21.21
N PRO A 283 0.44 -12.07 22.10
CA PRO A 283 -0.99 -11.91 21.82
C PRO A 283 -1.35 -10.45 21.58
N GLY A 284 -2.29 -10.19 20.68
CA GLY A 284 -2.76 -8.85 20.37
C GLY A 284 -3.13 -8.68 18.91
N ARG A 285 -3.37 -7.43 18.53
CA ARG A 285 -3.75 -7.06 17.16
C ARG A 285 -2.51 -6.78 16.32
N TRP A 286 -2.39 -7.46 15.19
CA TRP A 286 -1.27 -7.36 14.26
C TRP A 286 -1.76 -6.86 12.90
N ARG A 287 -1.05 -5.89 12.33
CA ARG A 287 -1.37 -5.32 11.00
C ARG A 287 -0.25 -5.60 10.00
N LEU A 288 -0.61 -5.74 8.73
CA LEU A 288 0.35 -5.69 7.64
C LEU A 288 0.75 -4.23 7.40
N THR A 289 1.96 -3.86 7.79
CA THR A 289 2.42 -2.47 7.74
C THR A 289 3.00 -2.10 6.39
N GLY A 290 3.61 -3.07 5.71
CA GLY A 290 4.26 -2.79 4.43
C GLY A 290 4.91 -3.97 3.77
N MET A 291 5.52 -3.69 2.63
CA MET A 291 6.32 -4.63 1.86
C MET A 291 7.55 -3.94 1.30
N ALA A 292 8.62 -4.71 1.11
CA ALA A 292 9.87 -4.22 0.54
C ALA A 292 10.37 -5.17 -0.53
N ARG A 293 11.05 -4.58 -1.52
CA ARG A 293 11.91 -5.26 -2.47
C ARG A 293 13.14 -4.39 -2.68
N THR A 294 14.32 -4.93 -2.37
CA THR A 294 15.61 -4.26 -2.56
C THR A 294 15.67 -2.87 -1.91
N ASP A 295 15.58 -1.81 -2.70
CA ASP A 295 15.66 -0.39 -2.33
C ASP A 295 14.28 0.32 -2.40
N MET A 296 13.21 -0.43 -2.65
CA MET A 296 11.84 0.05 -2.69
C MET A 296 11.03 -0.52 -1.54
N ALA A 297 10.23 0.34 -0.92
CA ALA A 297 9.39 -0.02 0.20
C ALA A 297 8.03 0.65 0.08
N TRP A 298 7.00 -0.07 0.48
CA TRP A 298 5.62 0.40 0.55
C TRP A 298 5.17 0.39 2.00
N SER A 299 4.63 1.50 2.45
CA SER A 299 3.89 1.62 3.70
C SER A 299 2.39 1.60 3.37
N PHE A 300 1.65 0.67 3.97
CA PHE A 300 0.20 0.57 3.82
C PHE A 300 -0.54 1.47 4.81
N CYS A 301 0.00 2.68 5.02
CA CYS A 301 -0.46 3.62 6.04
C CYS A 301 -1.83 4.23 5.75
N GLN A 302 -2.34 4.20 4.52
CA GLN A 302 -3.65 4.79 4.18
C GLN A 302 -4.83 3.86 4.50
N GLY A 303 -4.56 2.66 5.02
CA GLY A 303 -5.53 1.62 5.32
C GLY A 303 -4.89 0.27 5.05
N THR A 304 -5.09 -0.71 5.93
CA THR A 304 -4.47 -2.03 5.75
C THR A 304 -5.35 -3.15 6.28
N MET A 305 -4.83 -4.37 6.22
CA MET A 305 -5.40 -5.56 6.82
C MET A 305 -4.72 -5.88 8.16
N ALA A 306 -5.52 -6.32 9.13
CA ALA A 306 -5.06 -6.75 10.44
C ALA A 306 -5.78 -8.03 10.89
N PHE A 307 -5.17 -8.72 11.84
CA PHE A 307 -5.71 -9.92 12.47
C PHE A 307 -5.43 -9.90 13.97
N ASP A 308 -6.25 -10.62 14.72
CA ASP A 308 -6.04 -10.80 16.16
C ASP A 308 -5.36 -12.15 16.42
N ALA A 309 -4.32 -12.13 17.24
CA ALA A 309 -3.59 -13.31 17.69
C ALA A 309 -3.82 -13.51 19.18
N ARG A 310 -4.43 -14.61 19.60
CA ARG A 310 -4.67 -14.89 21.03
C ARG A 310 -3.67 -15.91 21.57
N ALA A 311 -3.45 -15.88 22.87
CA ALA A 311 -2.58 -16.84 23.53
C ALA A 311 -3.14 -18.26 23.37
N GLY A 312 -2.26 -19.24 23.14
CA GLY A 312 -2.66 -20.63 22.94
C GLY A 312 -3.23 -20.94 21.55
N GLU A 313 -3.27 -19.98 20.62
CA GLU A 313 -3.74 -20.23 19.26
C GLU A 313 -2.61 -20.65 18.31
N ALA A 314 -2.99 -21.45 17.30
CA ALA A 314 -2.20 -21.71 16.12
C ALA A 314 -2.90 -21.13 14.89
N LEU A 315 -2.23 -20.23 14.18
CA LEU A 315 -2.82 -19.44 13.09
C LEU A 315 -2.02 -19.58 11.79
N TYR A 316 -2.69 -19.56 10.66
CA TYR A 316 -2.09 -19.47 9.33
C TYR A 316 -2.45 -18.12 8.70
N LEU A 317 -1.42 -17.31 8.43
CA LEU A 317 -1.55 -15.96 7.88
C LEU A 317 -1.85 -15.97 6.37
N GLY A 318 -1.80 -17.13 5.72
CA GLY A 318 -1.98 -17.30 4.30
C GLY A 318 -0.67 -17.48 3.52
N SER A 319 -0.84 -17.78 2.23
CA SER A 319 0.23 -17.86 1.23
C SER A 319 0.28 -16.56 0.44
N PHE A 320 1.39 -15.84 0.55
CA PHE A 320 1.63 -14.60 -0.18
C PHE A 320 2.49 -14.88 -1.42
N ASP A 321 1.98 -14.55 -2.61
CA ASP A 321 2.78 -14.55 -3.83
C ASP A 321 3.28 -13.12 -4.14
N LEU A 322 4.54 -12.87 -3.79
CA LEU A 322 5.19 -11.57 -4.00
C LEU A 322 5.58 -11.33 -5.47
N SER A 323 5.48 -12.35 -6.33
CA SER A 323 5.67 -12.22 -7.78
C SER A 323 4.39 -11.85 -8.53
N GLY A 324 3.23 -12.03 -7.89
CA GLY A 324 1.91 -11.90 -8.52
C GLY A 324 0.88 -11.27 -7.60
N ARG A 325 -0.29 -11.91 -7.44
CA ARG A 325 -1.35 -11.45 -6.54
C ARG A 325 -0.91 -11.64 -5.10
N MET A 326 -0.77 -10.53 -4.37
CA MET A 326 -0.31 -10.54 -2.98
C MET A 326 -1.43 -10.71 -1.96
N MET A 327 -2.70 -10.64 -2.37
CA MET A 327 -3.80 -11.05 -1.51
C MET A 327 -3.56 -12.49 -1.03
N PRO A 328 -3.46 -12.75 0.30
CA PRO A 328 -3.07 -14.05 0.79
C PRO A 328 -4.07 -15.13 0.37
N ASP A 329 -3.54 -16.24 -0.14
CA ASP A 329 -4.32 -17.46 -0.31
C ASP A 329 -4.46 -18.16 1.05
N MET A 330 -5.69 -18.19 1.55
CA MET A 330 -6.03 -18.75 2.86
C MET A 330 -6.21 -20.28 2.83
N THR A 331 -5.99 -20.91 1.67
CA THR A 331 -6.03 -22.37 1.54
C THR A 331 -4.93 -23.02 2.38
N MET A 332 -5.35 -23.94 3.25
CA MET A 332 -4.46 -24.75 4.08
C MET A 332 -3.80 -25.83 3.21
N ARG A 333 -2.52 -25.66 2.89
CA ARG A 333 -1.74 -26.63 2.10
C ARG A 333 -0.93 -27.53 3.02
N ASP A 334 -0.60 -28.73 2.55
CA ASP A 334 0.19 -29.69 3.33
C ASP A 334 1.65 -29.24 3.55
N ASP A 335 2.14 -28.29 2.75
CA ASP A 335 3.51 -27.76 2.81
C ASP A 335 3.67 -26.54 3.75
N ILE A 336 2.61 -26.07 4.42
CA ILE A 336 2.70 -24.89 5.32
C ILE A 336 3.28 -25.22 6.70
N VAL A 337 3.31 -26.50 7.09
CA VAL A 337 3.91 -26.98 8.34
C VAL A 337 4.76 -28.21 8.04
N PRO A 338 5.95 -28.36 8.65
CA PRO A 338 6.71 -29.60 8.53
C PRO A 338 5.89 -30.84 8.90
N ALA A 339 6.07 -31.93 8.17
CA ALA A 339 5.33 -33.17 8.36
C ALA A 339 5.37 -33.65 9.84
N GLY A 340 4.20 -33.99 10.39
CA GLY A 340 4.05 -34.44 11.78
C GLY A 340 4.18 -33.33 12.84
N ARG A 341 4.20 -32.05 12.43
CA ARG A 341 4.28 -30.89 13.34
C ARG A 341 3.07 -29.96 13.27
N ILE A 342 1.99 -30.38 12.60
CA ILE A 342 0.73 -29.63 12.52
C ILE A 342 0.18 -29.48 13.95
N PRO A 343 0.13 -28.26 14.52
CA PRO A 343 -0.43 -28.06 15.83
C PRO A 343 -1.96 -28.27 15.78
N GLY A 344 -2.51 -28.82 16.87
CA GLY A 344 -3.96 -28.93 17.02
C GLY A 344 -4.62 -27.55 16.93
N GLY A 345 -5.75 -27.46 16.23
CA GLY A 345 -6.50 -26.21 16.09
C GLY A 345 -5.89 -25.17 15.13
N LEU A 346 -4.88 -25.54 14.32
CA LEU A 346 -4.35 -24.66 13.28
C LEU A 346 -5.47 -24.24 12.32
N ARG A 347 -5.68 -22.93 12.19
CA ARG A 347 -6.70 -22.36 11.31
C ARG A 347 -6.18 -21.14 10.55
N PRO A 348 -6.72 -20.81 9.37
CA PRO A 348 -6.48 -19.52 8.74
C PRO A 348 -6.92 -18.37 9.65
N VAL A 349 -6.22 -17.24 9.57
CA VAL A 349 -6.68 -15.99 10.21
C VAL A 349 -7.85 -15.39 9.45
N GLU A 350 -8.63 -14.58 10.15
CA GLU A 350 -9.60 -13.67 9.55
C GLU A 350 -8.97 -12.27 9.50
N TYR A 351 -8.81 -11.73 8.29
CA TYR A 351 -8.31 -10.37 8.12
C TYR A 351 -9.47 -9.38 8.18
N THR A 352 -9.28 -8.34 8.98
CA THR A 352 -10.19 -7.20 9.11
C THR A 352 -9.51 -5.95 8.61
N ALA A 353 -10.29 -4.97 8.16
CA ALA A 353 -9.74 -3.66 7.80
C ALA A 353 -9.19 -2.97 9.05
N GLU A 354 -8.06 -2.30 8.89
CA GLU A 354 -7.40 -1.50 9.91
C GLU A 354 -7.26 -0.07 9.42
N ALA A 355 -7.48 0.86 10.35
CA ALA A 355 -7.46 2.26 10.06
C ALA A 355 -6.06 2.75 9.65
N ARG A 356 -6.06 3.96 9.11
CA ARG A 356 -4.84 4.67 8.76
C ARG A 356 -3.92 4.86 9.97
N PHE A 357 -2.61 4.85 9.71
CA PHE A 357 -1.56 5.12 10.68
C PHE A 357 -0.51 6.08 10.11
N PRO A 358 0.46 6.57 10.92
CA PRO A 358 1.49 7.47 10.42
C PRO A 358 2.28 6.87 9.24
N CYS A 359 2.28 7.58 8.11
CA CYS A 359 3.02 7.16 6.94
C CYS A 359 4.53 7.28 7.12
N THR A 360 5.25 6.26 6.70
CA THR A 360 6.71 6.15 6.71
C THR A 360 7.22 5.56 5.40
N GLY A 361 8.53 5.56 5.20
CA GLY A 361 9.18 4.83 4.13
C GLY A 361 9.19 5.52 2.76
N VAL A 362 9.18 4.72 1.70
CA VAL A 362 9.47 5.17 0.32
C VAL A 362 8.18 5.54 -0.41
N TYR A 363 7.25 4.59 -0.53
CA TYR A 363 5.94 4.81 -1.11
C TYR A 363 4.81 4.53 -0.12
N ILE A 364 3.67 5.20 -0.28
CA ILE A 364 2.48 5.01 0.56
C ILE A 364 1.33 4.44 -0.25
N TYR A 365 0.53 3.56 0.36
CA TYR A 365 -0.71 3.07 -0.24
C TYR A 365 -1.72 2.58 0.81
N SER A 366 -2.85 2.06 0.32
CA SER A 366 -3.82 1.32 1.12
C SER A 366 -3.93 -0.12 0.62
N VAL A 367 -4.23 -1.03 1.53
CA VAL A 367 -4.64 -2.41 1.26
C VAL A 367 -6.02 -2.62 1.86
N ASP A 368 -6.93 -3.18 1.08
CA ASP A 368 -8.27 -3.49 1.54
C ASP A 368 -8.49 -5.01 1.54
N PRO A 369 -8.69 -5.66 2.70
CA PRO A 369 -8.93 -7.10 2.76
C PRO A 369 -10.29 -7.52 2.20
N THR A 370 -11.20 -6.56 1.96
CA THR A 370 -12.57 -6.82 1.46
C THR A 370 -12.74 -6.56 -0.03
N ALA A 371 -11.73 -5.96 -0.68
CA ALA A 371 -11.76 -5.70 -2.11
C ALA A 371 -11.43 -6.99 -2.89
N SER A 372 -12.47 -7.65 -3.40
CA SER A 372 -12.39 -8.86 -4.24
C SER A 372 -12.24 -8.55 -5.72
#